data_AF-A0A656GKI2-F1
#
_entry.id   AF-A0A656GKI2-F1
#
_cell.length_a   1.000
_cell.length_b   1.000
_cell.length_c   1.000
_cell.angle_alpha   90.00
_cell.angle_beta   90.00
_cell.angle_gamma   90.00
#
_symmetry.space_group_name_H-M   'P 1'
#
loop_
_entity.id
_entity.type
_entity.pdbx_description
1 polymer ?
#
loop_
_entity_poly.entity_id
_entity_poly.type
_entity_poly.pdbx_seq_one_letter_code
_entity_poly.pdbx_strand_id
1 'polypeptide(L)'
;GSGQDTISNYAYNDTTVGKLDVIRLEGLNVSDVVIRRESDDLVIQIKDSGETLRVGSHFYPYANYGYGIDQVQFADGTVLTSAQIKTALLTGTEVDESVVGYDSADRLLGLSGNDIL
;
A
#
# COMPACT_ATOMS: atom_id res chain seq x y z
N GLY A 1 -4.95 -3.92 -20.22
CA GLY A 1 -5.76 -2.77 -20.67
C GLY A 1 -4.84 -1.59 -20.58
N SER A 2 -5.35 -0.40 -20.31
CA SER A 2 -4.54 0.67 -19.70
C SER A 2 -5.22 1.03 -18.40
N GLY A 3 -5.42 0.02 -17.55
CA GLY A 3 -6.27 0.10 -16.36
C GLY A 3 -5.65 1.01 -15.31
N GLN A 4 -6.42 2.01 -14.89
CA GLN A 4 -6.23 2.69 -13.61
C GLN A 4 -7.45 2.37 -12.77
N ASP A 5 -7.31 1.38 -11.89
CA ASP A 5 -8.39 0.93 -11.03
C ASP A 5 -8.31 1.64 -9.67
N THR A 6 -9.45 2.06 -9.14
CA THR A 6 -9.53 2.70 -7.81
C THR A 6 -10.50 1.92 -6.94
N ILE A 7 -10.01 1.51 -5.76
CA ILE A 7 -10.80 0.86 -4.72
C ILE A 7 -11.06 1.87 -3.59
N SER A 8 -12.32 1.96 -3.17
CA SER A 8 -12.72 2.65 -1.95
C SER A 8 -13.22 1.62 -0.95
N ASN A 9 -12.47 1.42 0.14
CA ASN A 9 -12.84 0.48 1.21
C ASN A 9 -13.67 1.17 2.32
N TYR A 10 -14.43 2.22 1.98
CA TYR A 10 -15.18 2.97 2.97
C TYR A 10 -16.25 2.11 3.65
N ALA A 11 -16.14 1.94 4.96
CA ALA A 11 -17.12 1.25 5.79
C ALA A 11 -17.31 2.01 7.11
N TYR A 12 -18.34 2.85 7.17
CA TYR A 12 -18.65 3.67 8.35
C TYR A 12 -19.27 2.82 9.47
N ASN A 13 -18.64 2.81 10.65
CA ASN A 13 -19.10 2.07 11.83
C ASN A 13 -19.36 0.58 11.58
N ASP A 14 -18.59 -0.05 10.69
CA ASP A 14 -18.61 -1.50 10.56
C ASP A 14 -18.02 -2.13 11.82
N THR A 15 -18.83 -2.93 12.51
CA THR A 15 -18.49 -3.60 13.78
C THR A 15 -18.27 -5.10 13.59
N THR A 16 -18.16 -5.56 12.34
CA THR A 16 -17.95 -6.97 12.01
C THR A 16 -16.61 -7.44 12.58
N VAL A 17 -16.69 -8.29 13.61
CA VAL A 17 -15.51 -8.86 14.26
C VAL A 17 -14.79 -9.79 13.27
N GLY A 18 -13.48 -9.58 13.10
CA GLY A 18 -12.65 -10.43 12.25
C GLY A 18 -12.85 -10.23 10.75
N LYS A 19 -13.44 -9.10 10.32
CA LYS A 19 -13.43 -8.69 8.91
C LYS A 19 -11.98 -8.67 8.40
N LEU A 20 -11.79 -9.15 7.18
CA LEU A 20 -10.51 -9.15 6.49
C LEU A 20 -10.70 -8.58 5.09
N ASP A 21 -10.19 -7.37 4.87
CA ASP A 21 -10.18 -6.73 3.56
C ASP A 21 -8.91 -7.11 2.81
N VAL A 22 -9.09 -7.72 1.62
CA VAL A 22 -7.99 -8.35 0.88
C VAL A 22 -8.00 -7.90 -0.58
N ILE A 23 -6.85 -7.43 -1.06
CA ILE A 23 -6.56 -7.31 -2.49
C ILE A 23 -5.90 -8.60 -2.95
N ARG A 24 -6.44 -9.22 -4.01
CA ARG A 24 -5.82 -10.38 -4.67
C ARG A 24 -5.29 -9.97 -6.04
N LEU A 25 -3.99 -10.12 -6.24
CA LEU A 25 -3.31 -9.87 -7.50
C LEU A 25 -3.05 -11.21 -8.19
N GLU A 26 -3.97 -11.61 -9.06
CA GLU A 26 -3.84 -12.86 -9.81
C GLU A 26 -2.79 -12.72 -10.92
N GLY A 27 -1.87 -13.69 -11.01
CA GLY A 27 -0.81 -13.69 -12.01
C GLY A 27 0.35 -12.71 -11.77
N LEU A 28 0.37 -12.00 -10.64
CA LEU A 28 1.45 -11.09 -10.25
C LEU A 28 2.12 -11.55 -8.95
N ASN A 29 3.44 -11.40 -8.88
CA ASN A 29 4.24 -11.58 -7.68
C ASN A 29 4.73 -10.24 -7.14
N VAL A 30 5.30 -10.25 -5.92
CA VAL A 30 5.84 -9.04 -5.28
C VAL A 30 6.91 -8.37 -6.16
N SER A 31 7.69 -9.15 -6.89
CA SER A 31 8.71 -8.65 -7.82
C SER A 31 8.14 -7.85 -8.99
N ASP A 32 6.88 -8.06 -9.33
CA ASP A 32 6.25 -7.56 -10.56
C ASP A 32 5.56 -6.21 -10.32
N VAL A 33 5.49 -5.78 -9.05
CA VAL A 33 4.84 -4.54 -8.65
C VAL A 33 5.78 -3.60 -7.89
N VAL A 34 5.43 -2.33 -7.90
CA VAL A 34 5.96 -1.30 -7.00
C VAL A 34 4.81 -0.88 -6.08
N ILE A 35 5.07 -0.85 -4.78
CA ILE A 35 4.12 -0.36 -3.78
C ILE A 35 4.64 0.97 -3.27
N ARG A 36 3.79 2.00 -3.26
CA ARG A 36 4.15 3.34 -2.80
C ARG A 36 2.98 4.02 -2.11
N ARG A 37 3.30 5.01 -1.27
CA ARG A 37 2.32 5.91 -0.66
C ARG A 37 2.23 7.19 -1.48
N GLU A 38 1.02 7.65 -1.75
CA GLU A 38 0.75 8.98 -2.28
C GLU A 38 -0.27 9.67 -1.38
N SER A 39 0.13 10.70 -0.64
CA SER A 39 -0.70 11.29 0.41
C SER A 39 -1.16 10.21 1.40
N ASP A 40 -2.47 9.93 1.53
CA ASP A 40 -2.99 8.85 2.37
C ASP A 40 -3.39 7.60 1.59
N ASP A 41 -3.08 7.54 0.30
CA ASP A 41 -3.46 6.45 -0.58
C ASP A 41 -2.35 5.40 -0.68
N LEU A 42 -2.76 4.14 -0.76
CA LEU A 42 -1.88 3.04 -1.15
C LEU A 42 -1.95 2.88 -2.67
N VAL A 43 -0.81 2.92 -3.34
CA VAL A 43 -0.70 2.72 -4.79
C VAL A 43 0.14 1.49 -5.07
N ILE A 44 -0.42 0.58 -5.85
CA ILE A 44 0.24 -0.61 -6.37
C ILE A 44 0.34 -0.44 -7.88
N GLN A 45 1.55 -0.43 -8.42
CA GLN A 45 1.81 -0.26 -9.85
C GLN A 45 2.47 -1.51 -10.41
N ILE A 46 1.94 -2.03 -11.51
CA ILE A 46 2.55 -3.14 -12.26
C ILE A 46 3.74 -2.59 -13.04
N LYS A 47 4.93 -3.17 -12.89
CA LYS A 47 6.17 -2.68 -13.52
C LYS A 47 6.12 -2.74 -15.04
N ASP A 48 5.63 -3.86 -15.58
CA ASP A 48 5.67 -4.13 -17.02
C ASP A 48 4.68 -3.29 -17.82
N SER A 49 3.46 -3.10 -17.29
CA SER A 49 2.40 -2.36 -17.98
C SER A 49 2.25 -0.91 -17.53
N GLY A 50 2.77 -0.57 -16.35
CA GLY A 50 2.54 0.72 -15.69
C GLY A 50 1.12 0.90 -15.15
N GLU A 51 0.25 -0.10 -15.26
CA GLU A 51 -1.13 -0.07 -14.74
C GLU A 51 -1.11 0.09 -13.21
N THR A 52 -2.07 0.83 -12.68
CA THR A 52 -2.09 1.20 -11.26
C THR A 52 -3.41 0.83 -10.60
N LEU A 53 -3.31 0.21 -9.43
CA LEU A 53 -4.38 0.06 -8.47
C LEU A 53 -4.16 1.04 -7.32
N ARG A 54 -5.15 1.91 -7.07
CA ARG A 54 -5.13 2.85 -5.95
C ARG A 54 -6.19 2.49 -4.92
N VAL A 55 -5.80 2.47 -3.65
CA VAL A 55 -6.71 2.36 -2.50
C VAL A 55 -6.73 3.70 -1.80
N GLY A 56 -7.89 4.36 -1.86
CA GLY A 56 -8.07 5.68 -1.25
C GLY A 56 -8.03 5.64 0.27
N SER A 57 -7.35 6.61 0.89
CA SER A 57 -7.32 6.83 2.35
C SER A 57 -6.80 5.64 3.17
N HIS A 58 -6.07 4.70 2.57
CA HIS A 58 -5.54 3.51 3.23
C HIS A 58 -4.71 3.83 4.49
N PHE A 59 -3.94 4.92 4.45
CA PHE A 59 -3.09 5.37 5.56
C PHE A 59 -3.75 6.41 6.46
N TYR A 60 -5.04 6.71 6.24
CA TYR A 60 -5.75 7.72 7.02
C TYR A 60 -5.82 7.28 8.50
N PRO A 61 -5.39 8.12 9.45
CA PRO A 61 -5.15 7.72 10.84
C PRO A 61 -6.43 7.36 11.62
N TYR A 62 -7.59 7.83 11.14
CA TYR A 62 -8.87 7.56 11.78
C TYR A 62 -9.46 6.23 11.30
N ALA A 63 -9.12 5.15 12.01
CA ALA A 63 -9.55 3.78 11.72
C ALA A 63 -11.08 3.55 11.72
N ASN A 64 -11.87 4.47 12.29
CA ASN A 64 -13.33 4.37 12.41
C ASN A 64 -14.09 4.26 11.06
N TYR A 65 -13.39 4.46 9.95
CA TYR A 65 -13.97 4.47 8.60
C TYR A 65 -13.57 3.27 7.74
N GLY A 66 -12.74 2.35 8.27
CA GLY A 66 -12.41 1.09 7.60
C GLY A 66 -11.59 1.20 6.30
N TYR A 67 -10.96 2.34 6.00
CA TYR A 67 -10.28 2.57 4.72
C TYR A 67 -9.08 1.64 4.44
N GLY A 68 -8.47 1.08 5.48
CA GLY A 68 -7.31 0.21 5.36
C GLY A 68 -7.66 -1.13 4.71
N ILE A 69 -6.72 -1.67 3.95
CA ILE A 69 -6.74 -3.06 3.48
C ILE A 69 -5.86 -3.86 4.44
N ASP A 70 -6.30 -5.04 4.85
CA ASP A 70 -5.56 -5.87 5.80
C ASP A 70 -4.42 -6.63 5.11
N GLN A 71 -4.65 -7.08 3.88
CA GLN A 71 -3.70 -7.91 3.14
C GLN A 71 -3.70 -7.65 1.63
N VAL A 72 -2.52 -7.77 1.02
CA VAL A 72 -2.34 -7.96 -0.43
C VAL A 72 -1.80 -9.38 -0.65
N GLN A 73 -2.51 -10.16 -1.45
CA GLN A 73 -2.18 -11.55 -1.76
C GLN A 73 -1.73 -11.67 -3.22
N PHE A 74 -0.61 -12.38 -3.43
CA PHE A 74 0.04 -12.56 -4.72
C PHE A 74 -0.15 -13.98 -5.27
N ALA A 75 0.17 -14.16 -6.55
CA ALA A 75 -0.06 -15.41 -7.28
C ALA A 75 0.73 -16.61 -6.72
N ASP A 76 1.93 -16.38 -6.19
CA ASP A 76 2.77 -17.39 -5.53
C ASP A 76 2.29 -17.77 -4.11
N GLY A 77 1.21 -17.16 -3.64
CA GLY A 77 0.70 -17.33 -2.27
C GLY A 77 1.37 -16.41 -1.25
N THR A 78 2.27 -15.51 -1.67
CA THR A 78 2.83 -14.49 -0.79
C THR A 78 1.72 -13.55 -0.32
N VAL A 79 1.77 -13.20 0.97
CA VAL A 79 0.81 -12.29 1.60
C VAL A 79 1.58 -11.16 2.27
N LEU A 80 1.26 -9.92 1.88
CA LEU A 80 1.72 -8.71 2.57
C LEU A 80 0.61 -8.18 3.45
N THR A 81 0.84 -8.17 4.76
CA THR A 81 -0.06 -7.55 5.74
C THR A 81 0.07 -6.03 5.71
N SER A 82 -0.96 -5.31 6.19
CA SER A 82 -0.91 -3.85 6.36
C SER A 82 0.34 -3.39 7.14
N ALA A 83 0.73 -4.13 8.19
CA ALA A 83 1.95 -3.82 8.96
C ALA A 83 3.23 -3.98 8.13
N GLN A 84 3.33 -5.01 7.29
CA GLN A 84 4.45 -5.21 6.39
C GLN A 84 4.50 -4.15 5.29
N ILE A 85 3.36 -3.75 4.73
CA ILE A 85 3.24 -2.65 3.77
C ILE A 85 3.73 -1.35 4.41
N LYS A 86 3.26 -1.02 5.61
CA LYS A 86 3.70 0.17 6.35
C LYS A 86 5.20 0.15 6.62
N THR A 87 5.73 -0.98 7.08
CA THR A 87 7.17 -1.13 7.38
C THR A 87 8.02 -0.97 6.12
N ALA A 88 7.60 -1.56 5.01
CA ALA A 88 8.31 -1.44 3.74
C ALA A 88 8.39 0.01 3.25
N LEU A 89 7.33 0.79 3.47
CA LEU A 89 7.25 2.20 3.07
C LEU A 89 8.00 3.18 3.99
N LEU A 90 8.62 2.71 5.07
CA LEU A 90 9.56 3.51 5.88
C LEU A 90 11.00 3.43 5.36
N THR A 91 11.26 2.54 4.40
CA THR A 91 12.56 2.38 3.76
C THR A 91 12.40 2.65 2.27
N GLY A 92 12.98 3.75 1.80
CA GLY A 92 13.16 4.05 0.39
C GLY A 92 14.08 3.04 -0.30
N THR A 93 14.32 3.28 -1.58
CA THR A 93 15.01 2.40 -2.52
C THR A 93 16.22 3.12 -3.10
N GLU A 94 16.79 2.63 -4.21
CA GLU A 94 17.93 3.31 -4.86
C GLU A 94 17.52 4.41 -5.85
N VAL A 95 16.23 4.74 -5.92
CA VAL A 95 15.67 5.76 -6.82
C VAL A 95 15.00 6.88 -6.01
N ASP A 96 14.97 8.08 -6.58
CA ASP A 96 14.33 9.25 -5.98
C ASP A 96 12.87 8.97 -5.61
N GLU A 97 12.53 9.06 -4.32
CA GLU A 97 11.17 8.84 -3.84
C GLU A 97 10.75 9.69 -2.63
N SER A 98 9.49 9.51 -2.22
CA SER A 98 8.93 10.13 -1.02
C SER A 98 8.66 9.05 0.01
N VAL A 99 9.37 9.10 1.14
CA VAL A 99 9.22 8.18 2.26
C VAL A 99 8.52 8.94 3.38
N VAL A 100 7.36 8.48 3.82
CA VAL A 100 6.53 9.22 4.79
C VAL A 100 6.34 8.40 6.04
N GLY A 101 6.72 8.96 7.20
CA GLY A 101 6.45 8.38 8.50
C GLY A 101 4.96 8.34 8.88
N TYR A 102 4.67 7.67 9.97
CA TYR A 102 3.36 7.60 10.61
C TYR A 102 3.38 8.40 11.92
N ASP A 103 2.25 8.45 12.62
CA ASP A 103 2.10 9.15 13.92
C ASP A 103 2.92 8.50 15.07
N SER A 104 3.69 7.45 14.76
CA SER A 104 4.64 6.77 15.65
C SER A 104 6.06 7.37 15.55
N ALA A 105 6.91 7.00 16.51
CA ALA A 105 8.34 7.29 16.43
C ALA A 105 8.99 6.36 15.39
N ASP A 106 8.94 6.75 14.12
CA ASP A 106 9.47 5.96 13.00
C ASP A 106 10.90 6.36 12.64
N ARG A 107 11.66 5.39 12.10
CA ARG A 107 12.97 5.64 11.49
C ARG A 107 12.85 5.52 9.99
N LEU A 108 13.01 6.63 9.29
CA LEU A 108 13.00 6.69 7.83
C LEU A 108 14.40 6.46 7.27
N LEU A 109 14.49 5.66 6.21
CA LEU A 109 15.74 5.36 5.51
C LEU A 109 15.52 5.62 4.02
N GLY A 110 16.02 6.73 3.46
CA GLY A 110 15.89 7.02 2.02
C GLY A 110 16.72 6.10 1.11
N LEU A 111 17.81 5.54 1.63
CA LEU A 111 18.85 4.83 0.86
C LEU A 111 19.55 5.73 -0.17
N SER A 112 19.49 5.43 -1.46
CA SER A 112 20.17 6.22 -2.52
C SER A 112 19.13 6.94 -3.37
N GLY A 113 19.50 8.09 -3.91
CA GLY A 113 18.55 8.97 -4.60
C GLY A 113 18.43 10.31 -3.88
N ASN A 114 17.67 11.22 -4.48
CA ASN A 114 17.32 12.51 -3.88
C ASN A 114 15.93 12.41 -3.25
N ASP A 115 15.88 11.83 -2.05
CA ASP A 115 14.61 11.53 -1.39
C ASP A 115 14.01 12.72 -0.62
N ILE A 116 12.70 12.67 -0.45
CA ILE A 116 11.95 13.51 0.49
C ILE A 116 11.55 12.60 1.67
N LEU A 117 11.99 12.95 2.89
CA LEU A 117 11.70 12.23 4.15
C LEU A 117 10.86 13.08 5.12
#